data_AF-A0A3C0FXT8-F1
#
_entry.id   AF-A0A3C0FXT8-F1
#
_cell.length_a   1.000
_cell.length_b   1.000
_cell.length_c   1.000
_cell.angle_alpha   90.00
_cell.angle_beta   90.00
_cell.angle_gamma   90.00
#
_symmetry.space_group_name_H-M   'P 1'
#
loop_
_entity.id
_entity.type
_entity.pdbx_description
1 polymer ?
#
loop_
_entity_poly.entity_id
_entity_poly.type
_entity_poly.pdbx_seq_one_letter_code
_entity_poly.pdbx_strand_id
1 'polypeptide(L)'
;KKKNNYFTKVHEEAIINYTLTTDNKIRTELYVNWIGPAFDEMVDKIVYTYKFTSLPNIDSLKEDCKVWLTTILDKYDPSKKSKAFSYFSVITKNWFIHKVKRNTKNLQREVAMEEIPGEIEQMQLSTINPYEKDRERYEFYSHLALEMQSWENLKLKENEKKVL
;
A
#
# COMPACT_ATOMS: atom_id res chain seq x y z
N LYS A 1 0.64 -38.86 -9.54
CA LYS A 1 -0.48 -37.87 -9.55
C LYS A 1 -0.42 -37.09 -10.86
N LYS A 2 -1.46 -37.14 -11.69
CA LYS A 2 -1.55 -36.36 -12.95
C LYS A 2 -1.60 -34.87 -12.58
N LYS A 3 -0.68 -34.06 -13.11
CA LYS A 3 -0.72 -32.60 -12.90
C LYS A 3 -1.86 -32.04 -13.75
N ASN A 4 -2.98 -31.70 -13.12
CA ASN A 4 -4.05 -30.94 -13.77
C ASN A 4 -3.57 -29.48 -13.90
N ASN A 5 -2.84 -29.23 -14.98
CA ASN A 5 -2.42 -27.88 -15.34
C ASN A 5 -3.66 -27.10 -15.78
N TYR A 6 -4.01 -26.07 -15.02
CA TYR A 6 -5.12 -25.16 -15.30
C TYR A 6 -4.79 -24.13 -16.37
N PHE A 7 -3.51 -23.99 -16.68
CA PHE A 7 -3.02 -23.17 -17.77
C PHE A 7 -2.20 -24.08 -18.69
N THR A 8 -2.68 -24.23 -19.91
CA THR A 8 -2.07 -25.10 -20.94
C THR A 8 -1.66 -24.28 -22.16
N LYS A 9 -1.00 -24.92 -23.13
CA LYS A 9 -0.64 -24.28 -24.40
C LYS A 9 -1.85 -23.67 -25.13
N VAL A 10 -3.02 -24.30 -25.01
CA VAL A 10 -4.28 -23.82 -25.62
C VAL A 10 -4.67 -22.44 -25.08
N HIS A 11 -4.47 -22.21 -23.78
CA HIS A 11 -4.79 -20.94 -23.13
C HIS A 11 -3.77 -19.85 -23.51
N GLU A 12 -2.51 -20.23 -23.65
CA GLU A 12 -1.46 -19.32 -24.12
C GLU A 12 -1.74 -18.87 -25.56
N GLU A 13 -2.12 -19.80 -26.43
CA GLU A 13 -2.50 -19.50 -27.81
C GLU A 13 -3.79 -18.66 -27.88
N ALA A 14 -4.78 -18.93 -27.03
CA ALA A 14 -5.99 -18.10 -26.94
C ALA A 14 -5.68 -16.64 -26.58
N ILE A 15 -4.73 -16.40 -25.67
CA ILE A 15 -4.28 -15.04 -25.31
C ILE A 15 -3.55 -14.39 -26.49
N ILE A 16 -2.68 -15.12 -27.20
CA ILE A 16 -2.00 -14.59 -28.38
C ILE A 16 -3.02 -14.19 -29.44
N ASN A 17 -3.98 -15.07 -29.75
CA ASN A 17 -5.05 -14.80 -30.70
C ASN A 17 -5.93 -13.61 -30.28
N TYR A 18 -6.18 -13.46 -28.98
CA TYR A 18 -6.89 -12.31 -28.42
C TYR A 18 -6.15 -10.99 -28.68
N THR A 19 -4.82 -10.99 -28.53
CA THR A 19 -3.98 -9.80 -28.80
C THR A 19 -3.84 -9.48 -30.29
N LEU A 20 -3.89 -10.48 -31.17
CA LEU A 20 -3.76 -10.29 -32.62
C LEU A 20 -5.06 -9.87 -33.29
N THR A 21 -6.21 -10.26 -32.73
CA THR A 21 -7.52 -10.00 -33.32
C THR A 21 -8.04 -8.63 -32.91
N THR A 22 -8.58 -7.87 -33.87
CA THR A 22 -9.23 -6.56 -33.61
C THR A 22 -10.74 -6.66 -33.47
N ASP A 23 -11.35 -7.78 -33.89
CA ASP A 23 -12.79 -8.02 -33.75
C ASP A 23 -13.16 -8.34 -32.30
N ASN A 24 -14.06 -7.52 -31.74
CA ASN A 24 -14.54 -7.66 -30.38
C ASN A 24 -15.36 -8.94 -30.16
N LYS A 25 -16.05 -9.47 -31.18
CA LYS A 25 -16.83 -10.71 -31.06
C LYS A 25 -15.93 -11.90 -30.79
N ILE A 26 -14.90 -12.06 -31.61
CA ILE A 26 -13.91 -13.15 -31.48
C ILE A 26 -13.17 -13.02 -30.15
N ARG A 27 -12.79 -11.80 -29.76
CA ARG A 27 -12.17 -11.55 -28.45
C ARG A 27 -13.05 -11.97 -27.29
N THR A 28 -14.35 -11.66 -27.36
CA THR A 28 -15.31 -12.07 -26.34
C THR A 28 -15.43 -13.59 -26.27
N GLU A 29 -15.49 -14.27 -27.41
CA GLU A 29 -15.57 -15.74 -27.48
C GLU A 29 -14.31 -16.41 -26.92
N LEU A 30 -13.12 -15.93 -27.31
CA LEU A 30 -11.84 -16.40 -26.76
C LEU A 30 -11.79 -16.20 -25.24
N TYR A 31 -12.28 -15.06 -24.76
CA TYR A 31 -12.29 -14.75 -23.34
C TYR A 31 -13.21 -15.68 -22.56
N VAL A 32 -14.48 -15.80 -22.98
CA VAL A 32 -15.50 -16.58 -22.25
C VAL A 32 -15.14 -18.07 -22.23
N ASN A 33 -14.69 -18.62 -23.36
CA ASN A 33 -14.50 -20.07 -23.48
C ASN A 33 -13.15 -20.54 -22.92
N TRP A 34 -12.11 -19.73 -23.02
CA TRP A 34 -10.74 -20.17 -22.72
C TRP A 34 -10.06 -19.33 -21.65
N ILE A 35 -9.98 -18.01 -21.82
CA ILE A 35 -9.11 -17.17 -20.98
C ILE A 35 -9.71 -16.96 -19.58
N GLY A 36 -11.01 -16.63 -19.50
CA GLY A 36 -11.73 -16.35 -18.26
C GLY A 36 -11.66 -17.51 -17.27
N PRO A 37 -12.09 -18.74 -17.64
CA PRO A 37 -12.02 -19.89 -16.75
C PRO A 37 -10.60 -20.20 -16.23
N ALA A 38 -9.58 -20.00 -17.08
CA ALA A 38 -8.19 -20.21 -16.68
C ALA A 38 -7.65 -19.12 -15.75
N PHE A 39 -8.07 -17.87 -15.95
CA PHE A 39 -7.74 -16.77 -15.04
C PHE A 39 -8.43 -16.94 -13.69
N ASP A 40 -9.66 -17.42 -13.66
CA ASP A 40 -10.39 -17.74 -12.42
C ASP A 40 -9.63 -18.77 -11.59
N GLU A 41 -9.27 -19.90 -12.20
CA GLU A 41 -8.45 -20.92 -11.52
C GLU A 41 -7.07 -20.41 -11.08
N MET A 42 -6.45 -19.54 -11.89
CA MET A 42 -5.14 -18.95 -11.57
C MET A 42 -5.22 -18.03 -10.35
N VAL A 43 -6.21 -17.13 -10.33
CA VAL A 43 -6.44 -16.18 -9.24
C VAL A 43 -6.69 -16.94 -7.95
N ASP A 44 -7.58 -17.95 -7.98
CA ASP A 44 -7.85 -18.79 -6.81
C ASP A 44 -6.59 -19.48 -6.31
N LYS A 45 -5.82 -20.11 -7.20
CA LYS A 45 -4.58 -20.79 -6.80
C LYS A 45 -3.57 -19.84 -6.19
N ILE A 46 -3.42 -18.62 -6.70
CA ILE A 46 -2.52 -17.61 -6.14
C ILE A 46 -3.01 -17.20 -4.75
N VAL A 47 -4.31 -16.93 -4.58
CA VAL A 47 -4.90 -16.55 -3.28
C VAL A 47 -4.65 -17.62 -2.22
N TYR A 48 -4.89 -18.89 -2.53
CA TYR A 48 -4.69 -19.98 -1.59
C TYR A 48 -3.20 -20.28 -1.33
N THR A 49 -2.35 -20.25 -2.37
CA THR A 49 -0.91 -20.54 -2.23
C THR A 49 -0.21 -19.52 -1.34
N TYR A 50 -0.52 -18.24 -1.51
CA TYR A 50 0.09 -17.15 -0.75
C TYR A 50 -0.71 -16.76 0.51
N LYS A 51 -1.78 -17.49 0.83
CA LYS A 51 -2.63 -17.28 2.01
C LYS A 51 -3.19 -15.84 2.09
N PHE A 52 -3.60 -15.27 0.96
CA PHE A 52 -4.27 -13.96 0.94
C PHE A 52 -5.70 -14.00 1.53
N THR A 53 -6.18 -15.17 1.96
CA THR A 53 -7.47 -15.37 2.63
C THR A 53 -7.63 -14.63 3.95
N SER A 54 -6.55 -14.11 4.54
CA SER A 54 -6.61 -13.28 5.76
C SER A 54 -7.06 -11.84 5.50
N LEU A 55 -7.15 -11.41 4.24
CA LEU A 55 -7.67 -10.10 3.90
C LEU A 55 -9.20 -10.06 4.06
N PRO A 56 -9.75 -8.97 4.63
CA PRO A 56 -11.19 -8.75 4.59
C PRO A 56 -11.65 -8.66 3.12
N ASN A 57 -12.86 -9.17 2.83
CA ASN A 57 -13.48 -9.13 1.51
C ASN A 57 -12.67 -9.81 0.39
N ILE A 58 -11.98 -10.91 0.70
CA ILE A 58 -11.16 -11.64 -0.29
C ILE A 58 -11.96 -12.04 -1.54
N ASP A 59 -13.22 -12.44 -1.40
CA ASP A 59 -14.05 -12.83 -2.55
C ASP A 59 -14.31 -11.66 -3.50
N SER A 60 -14.59 -10.46 -2.95
CA SER A 60 -14.70 -9.23 -3.75
C SER A 60 -13.36 -8.88 -4.42
N LEU A 61 -12.24 -9.05 -3.72
CA LEU A 61 -10.92 -8.77 -4.27
C LEU A 61 -10.53 -9.73 -5.40
N LYS A 62 -11.01 -10.98 -5.38
CA LYS A 62 -10.84 -11.92 -6.49
C LYS A 62 -11.58 -11.44 -7.72
N GLU A 63 -12.84 -11.05 -7.58
CA GLU A 63 -13.64 -10.52 -8.69
C GLU A 63 -13.04 -9.23 -9.27
N ASP A 64 -12.61 -8.30 -8.41
CA ASP A 64 -11.87 -7.11 -8.82
C ASP A 64 -10.60 -7.45 -9.60
N CYS A 65 -9.87 -8.48 -9.17
CA CYS A 65 -8.65 -8.91 -9.83
C CYS A 65 -8.95 -9.48 -11.23
N LYS A 66 -10.02 -10.27 -11.39
CA LYS A 66 -10.46 -10.80 -12.68
C LYS A 66 -10.83 -9.67 -13.64
N VAL A 67 -11.61 -8.70 -13.18
CA VAL A 67 -11.95 -7.50 -13.98
C VAL A 67 -10.68 -6.76 -14.37
N TRP A 68 -9.77 -6.54 -13.43
CA TRP A 68 -8.48 -5.89 -13.72
C TRP A 68 -7.64 -6.65 -14.75
N LEU A 69 -7.60 -7.99 -14.69
CA LEU A 69 -6.89 -8.83 -15.66
C LEU A 69 -7.38 -8.60 -17.09
N THR A 70 -8.68 -8.37 -17.29
CA THR A 70 -9.22 -8.05 -18.63
C THR A 70 -8.63 -6.77 -19.21
N THR A 71 -8.40 -5.75 -18.37
CA THR A 71 -7.91 -4.43 -18.80
C THR A 71 -6.44 -4.41 -19.20
N ILE A 72 -5.68 -5.41 -18.74
CA ILE A 72 -4.25 -5.53 -19.04
C ILE A 72 -3.97 -6.64 -20.06
N LEU A 73 -5.00 -7.38 -20.48
CA LEU A 73 -4.88 -8.46 -21.46
C LEU A 73 -4.30 -7.94 -22.78
N ASP A 74 -4.73 -6.75 -23.20
CA ASP A 74 -4.23 -6.04 -24.40
C ASP A 74 -2.79 -5.55 -24.31
N LYS A 75 -2.24 -5.48 -23.09
CA LYS A 75 -0.87 -5.03 -22.86
C LYS A 75 0.14 -6.17 -22.97
N TYR A 76 -0.34 -7.40 -23.13
CA TYR A 76 0.52 -8.55 -23.31
C TYR A 76 1.13 -8.54 -24.71
N ASP A 77 2.44 -8.74 -24.77
CA ASP A 77 3.20 -8.78 -26.01
C ASP A 77 3.84 -10.18 -26.15
N PRO A 78 3.39 -11.00 -27.12
CA PRO A 78 3.94 -12.31 -27.40
C PRO A 78 5.41 -12.30 -27.84
N SER A 79 5.90 -11.16 -28.35
CA SER A 79 7.28 -11.02 -28.82
C SER A 79 8.29 -10.99 -27.67
N LYS A 80 7.84 -10.66 -26.46
CA LYS A 80 8.67 -10.72 -25.26
C LYS A 80 8.86 -12.19 -24.88
N LYS A 81 10.08 -12.59 -24.51
CA LYS A 81 10.45 -13.98 -24.14
C LYS A 81 9.73 -14.56 -22.91
N SER A 82 8.71 -13.89 -22.38
CA SER A 82 7.90 -14.34 -21.23
C SER A 82 6.60 -14.99 -21.69
N LYS A 83 6.43 -16.26 -21.32
CA LYS A 83 5.15 -16.98 -21.48
C LYS A 83 4.01 -16.23 -20.80
N ALA A 84 2.83 -16.25 -21.42
CA ALA A 84 1.65 -15.53 -20.92
C ALA A 84 1.36 -15.89 -19.46
N PHE A 85 1.38 -17.18 -19.13
CA PHE A 85 1.16 -17.66 -17.76
C PHE A 85 2.10 -17.03 -16.74
N SER A 86 3.40 -17.01 -17.03
CA SER A 86 4.42 -16.45 -16.14
C SER A 86 4.20 -14.95 -15.95
N TYR A 87 3.90 -14.24 -17.03
CA TYR A 87 3.59 -12.81 -16.99
C TYR A 87 2.38 -12.52 -16.10
N PHE A 88 1.23 -13.14 -16.39
CA PHE A 88 -0.02 -12.90 -15.67
C PHE A 88 0.04 -13.39 -14.21
N SER A 89 0.73 -14.49 -13.92
CA SER A 89 0.90 -14.97 -12.53
C SER A 89 1.70 -13.99 -11.67
N VAL A 90 2.79 -13.43 -12.22
CA VAL A 90 3.66 -12.50 -11.49
C VAL A 90 2.91 -11.21 -11.15
N ILE A 91 2.23 -10.62 -12.14
CA ILE A 91 1.51 -9.36 -11.94
C ILE A 91 0.27 -9.54 -11.06
N THR A 92 -0.44 -10.67 -11.16
CA THR A 92 -1.58 -11.01 -10.27
C THR A 92 -1.11 -11.08 -8.82
N LYS A 93 -0.02 -11.80 -8.54
CA LYS A 93 0.56 -11.85 -7.20
C LYS A 93 0.94 -10.46 -6.70
N ASN A 94 1.62 -9.66 -7.53
CA ASN A 94 2.02 -8.30 -7.15
C ASN A 94 0.81 -7.40 -6.86
N TRP A 95 -0.27 -7.54 -7.62
CA TRP A 95 -1.53 -6.82 -7.40
C TRP A 95 -2.09 -7.10 -6.00
N PHE A 96 -2.17 -8.37 -5.59
CA PHE A 96 -2.59 -8.73 -4.23
C PHE A 96 -1.64 -8.20 -3.16
N ILE A 97 -0.31 -8.29 -3.36
CA ILE A 97 0.68 -7.71 -2.44
C ILE A 97 0.42 -6.21 -2.23
N HIS A 98 0.11 -5.47 -3.30
CA HIS A 98 -0.22 -4.05 -3.19
C HIS A 98 -1.51 -3.80 -2.40
N LYS A 99 -2.55 -4.63 -2.59
CA LYS A 99 -3.80 -4.56 -1.81
C LYS A 99 -3.55 -4.84 -0.33
N VAL A 100 -2.77 -5.86 0.02
CA VAL A 100 -2.36 -6.15 1.40
C VAL A 100 -1.65 -4.94 2.00
N LYS A 101 -0.62 -4.41 1.34
CA LYS A 101 0.14 -3.25 1.83
C LYS A 101 -0.73 -2.02 2.05
N ARG A 102 -1.72 -1.78 1.18
CA ARG A 102 -2.69 -0.69 1.34
C ARG A 102 -3.59 -0.93 2.55
N ASN A 103 -4.11 -2.15 2.72
CA ASN A 103 -4.94 -2.51 3.87
C ASN A 103 -4.19 -2.34 5.19
N THR A 104 -2.95 -2.83 5.28
CA THR A 104 -2.10 -2.64 6.47
C THR A 104 -1.88 -1.17 6.81
N LYS A 105 -1.64 -0.32 5.80
CA LYS A 105 -1.48 1.13 6.01
C LYS A 105 -2.77 1.81 6.47
N ASN A 106 -3.93 1.37 5.97
CA ASN A 106 -5.22 1.89 6.41
C ASN A 106 -5.48 1.50 7.87
N LEU A 107 -5.27 0.23 8.21
CA LEU A 107 -5.43 -0.27 9.58
C LEU A 107 -4.52 0.45 10.58
N GLN A 108 -3.29 0.83 10.18
CA GLN A 108 -2.39 1.62 11.03
C GLN A 108 -2.85 3.07 11.24
N ARG A 109 -3.67 3.61 10.34
CA ARG A 109 -4.19 4.99 10.42
C ARG A 109 -5.53 5.07 11.13
N GLU A 110 -6.30 3.99 11.07
CA GLU A 110 -7.59 3.88 11.71
C GLU A 110 -7.37 3.55 13.19
N VAL A 111 -7.55 4.54 14.07
CA VAL A 111 -7.68 4.32 15.52
C VAL A 111 -9.07 3.76 15.78
N ALA A 112 -9.18 2.70 16.58
CA ALA A 112 -10.47 2.13 16.92
C ALA A 112 -11.28 3.20 17.70
N MET A 113 -12.52 3.47 17.28
CA MET A 113 -13.37 4.46 17.96
C MET A 113 -13.60 4.12 19.44
N GLU A 114 -13.45 2.86 19.83
CA GLU A 114 -13.53 2.38 21.22
C GLU A 114 -12.33 2.82 22.09
N GLU A 115 -11.19 3.17 21.49
CA GLU A 115 -10.00 3.65 22.22
C GLU A 115 -10.09 5.15 22.55
N ILE A 116 -10.91 5.91 21.80
CA ILE A 116 -11.08 7.36 21.97
C ILE A 116 -11.72 7.74 23.32
N PRO A 117 -12.78 7.06 23.82
CA PRO A 117 -13.33 7.32 25.14
C PRO A 117 -12.33 7.12 26.28
N GLY A 118 -11.48 6.10 26.21
CA GLY A 118 -10.50 5.78 27.25
C GLY A 118 -9.44 6.86 27.45
N GLU A 119 -8.96 7.48 26.37
CA GLU A 119 -8.01 8.60 26.46
C GLU A 119 -8.65 9.85 27.08
N ILE A 120 -9.90 10.16 26.70
CA ILE A 120 -10.64 11.31 27.24
C ILE A 120 -10.92 11.11 28.73
N GLU A 121 -11.36 9.91 29.13
CA GLU A 121 -11.58 9.56 30.53
C GLU A 121 -10.28 9.62 31.35
N GLN A 122 -9.18 9.07 30.83
CA GLN A 122 -7.86 9.15 31.49
C GLN A 122 -7.37 10.58 31.70
N MET A 123 -7.60 11.47 30.71
CA MET A 123 -7.30 12.90 30.86
C MET A 123 -8.16 13.57 31.94
N GLN A 124 -9.43 13.18 32.07
CA GLN A 124 -10.32 13.72 33.09
C GLN A 124 -10.05 13.17 34.51
N LEU A 125 -9.52 11.95 34.61
CA LEU A 125 -9.23 11.26 35.88
C LEU A 125 -7.83 11.57 36.43
N SER A 126 -6.93 12.18 35.65
CA SER A 126 -5.57 12.50 36.09
C SER A 126 -5.45 13.95 36.57
N THR A 127 -5.06 14.15 37.82
CA THR A 127 -4.63 15.47 38.32
C THR A 127 -3.17 15.68 37.94
N ILE A 128 -2.92 16.42 36.86
CA ILE A 128 -1.55 16.76 36.44
C ILE A 128 -1.04 17.86 37.38
N ASN A 129 0.03 17.56 38.14
CA ASN A 129 0.74 18.57 38.92
C ASN A 129 1.57 19.45 37.95
N PRO A 130 1.25 20.74 37.79
CA PRO A 130 1.92 21.60 36.82
C PRO A 130 3.32 22.04 37.27
N TYR A 131 3.74 21.73 38.51
CA TYR A 131 4.98 22.22 39.12
C TYR A 131 6.23 22.01 38.24
N GLU A 132 6.42 20.83 37.68
CA GLU A 132 7.59 20.54 36.83
C GLU A 132 7.60 21.44 35.57
N LYS A 133 6.45 21.58 34.91
CA LYS A 133 6.30 22.43 33.72
C LYS A 133 6.51 23.92 34.05
N ASP A 134 5.97 24.36 35.17
CA ASP A 134 6.10 25.75 35.62
C ASP A 134 7.54 26.06 36.06
N ARG A 135 8.21 25.11 36.73
CA ARG A 135 9.63 25.21 37.11
C ARG A 135 10.53 25.27 35.88
N GLU A 136 10.37 24.35 34.93
CA GLU A 136 11.14 24.33 33.67
C GLU A 136 11.00 25.64 32.91
N ARG A 137 9.76 26.16 32.81
CA ARG A 137 9.49 27.44 32.15
C ARG A 137 10.21 28.58 32.88
N TYR A 138 10.12 28.64 34.19
CA TYR A 138 10.78 29.66 35.00
C TYR A 138 12.31 29.60 34.83
N GLU A 139 12.90 28.42 34.98
CA GLU A 139 14.34 28.19 34.83
C GLU A 139 14.81 28.59 33.43
N PHE A 140 14.08 28.22 32.37
CA PHE A 140 14.42 28.63 31.01
C PHE A 140 14.49 30.15 30.87
N TYR A 141 13.46 30.88 31.30
CA TYR A 141 13.44 32.34 31.17
C TYR A 141 14.44 33.04 32.08
N SER A 142 14.71 32.51 33.28
CA SER A 142 15.72 33.07 34.17
C SER A 142 17.12 32.94 33.59
N HIS A 143 17.47 31.77 33.05
CA HIS A 143 18.78 31.55 32.42
C HIS A 143 18.91 32.35 31.13
N LEU A 144 17.85 32.43 30.31
CA LEU A 144 17.84 33.25 29.10
C LEU A 144 18.05 34.73 29.41
N ALA A 145 17.42 35.26 30.46
CA ALA A 145 17.59 36.64 30.87
C ALA A 145 19.03 36.93 31.36
N LEU A 146 19.64 36.00 32.10
CA LEU A 146 21.03 36.11 32.55
C LEU A 146 22.01 36.09 31.39
N GLU A 147 21.83 35.17 30.43
CA GLU A 147 22.62 35.13 29.20
C GLU A 147 22.50 36.45 28.42
N MET A 148 21.27 36.95 28.22
CA MET A 148 21.04 38.21 27.51
C MET A 148 21.72 39.41 28.20
N GLN A 149 21.67 39.49 29.53
CA GLN A 149 22.41 40.51 30.30
C GLN A 149 23.94 40.37 30.17
N SER A 150 24.44 39.13 30.05
CA SER A 150 25.87 38.89 29.80
C SER A 150 26.28 39.38 28.40
N TRP A 151 25.39 39.29 27.42
CA TRP A 151 25.64 39.74 26.05
C TRP A 151 25.68 41.27 25.95
N GLU A 152 24.90 42.00 26.76
CA GLU A 152 24.96 43.47 26.83
C GLU A 152 26.33 43.99 27.33
N ASN A 153 27.03 43.20 28.14
CA ASN A 153 28.34 43.57 28.70
C ASN A 153 29.54 43.14 27.83
N LEU A 154 29.29 42.58 26.65
CA LEU A 154 30.35 42.29 25.69
C LEU A 154 30.96 43.61 25.19
N LYS A 155 32.21 43.87 25.56
CA LYS A 155 33.03 44.93 24.95
C LYS A 155 33.36 44.55 23.51
N LEU A 156 32.39 44.72 22.62
CA LEU A 156 32.56 44.54 21.17
C LEU A 156 33.69 45.44 20.68
N LYS A 157 34.61 44.88 19.88
CA LYS A 157 35.58 45.69 19.14
C LYS A 157 34.83 46.53 18.11
N GLU A 158 35.40 47.67 17.74
CA GLU A 158 34.78 48.66 16.84
C GLU A 158 34.34 48.07 15.48
N ASN A 159 35.00 47.00 15.06
CA ASN A 159 34.73 46.28 13.81
C ASN A 159 33.50 45.36 13.91
N GLU A 160 33.21 44.83 15.10
CA GLU A 160 32.10 43.90 15.37
C GLU A 160 30.77 44.65 15.55
N LYS A 161 30.82 45.93 15.98
CA LYS A 161 29.65 46.82 16.05
C LYS A 161 29.08 47.23 14.68
N LYS A 162 29.86 47.11 13.60
CA LYS A 162 29.44 47.51 12.24
C LYS A 162 28.70 46.40 11.48
N VAL A 163 28.62 45.19 12.04
CA VAL A 163 28.05 44.00 11.38
C VAL A 163 26.76 43.51 12.05
N LEU A 164 26.39 44.09 13.20
CA LEU A 164 25.07 43.91 13.83
C LEU A 164 24.03 44.89 13.24
#